data_AF-A0A7Z8P8V4-F1
#
_entry.id   AF-A0A7Z8P8V4-F1
#
_cell.length_a   1.000
_cell.length_b   1.000
_cell.length_c   1.000
_cell.angle_alpha   90.00
_cell.angle_beta   90.00
_cell.angle_gamma   90.00
#
_symmetry.space_group_name_H-M   'P 1'
#
loop_
_entity.id
_entity.type
_entity.pdbx_description
1 polymer ?
#
loop_
_entity_poly.entity_id
_entity_poly.type
_entity_poly.pdbx_seq_one_letter_code
_entity_poly.pdbx_strand_id
1 'polypeptide(L)'
;MIPCQECGHINRLGAIYCGACGAKLEVDLEIIEQSVIASSSQVRAEKYFLAGRNIIGLGVFLFISAWLLQSVIIPQPPSFQLPQAPPMSPNDIFNPEVEWIQPTLDIAPRLRLEDVLAQRSPSLLEWRAAYADTALGDVNRERITHWQVEIFNSRRSDGSWLGGDPVAATGIAILALLAHPGPESFAEAIEQGINHIHPLVLAGSSGRNPIAHTIGIMALVESGRLSERELSVLRPALYRGDAPHWQAMALLSFSPDDRPKRIAAIRSHTTDSLWRHFLHFLSDQPLIDSLDESLFVANAGERLQGIDRLAWACLAFWMGRDVDGLRESLQRWSSLDDVPTANAELRSLAGPHADWAMAVLTATAPLRAPIPWIRPASEP
;
A
#
# COMPACT_ATOMS: atom_id res chain seq x y z
N MET A 1 34.68 -41.61 -3.29
CA MET A 1 35.88 -42.47 -3.07
C MET A 1 36.15 -42.52 -1.57
N ILE A 2 36.70 -43.61 -1.04
CA ILE A 2 36.87 -43.82 0.42
C ILE A 2 38.36 -43.80 0.78
N PRO A 3 38.83 -42.86 1.62
CA PRO A 3 40.21 -42.86 2.08
C PRO A 3 40.44 -44.00 3.09
N CYS A 4 41.57 -44.68 2.98
CA CYS A 4 41.99 -45.66 3.98
C CYS A 4 42.38 -44.97 5.28
N GLN A 5 41.85 -45.43 6.41
CA GLN A 5 42.12 -44.87 7.73
C GLN A 5 43.56 -45.08 8.20
N GLU A 6 44.22 -46.16 7.72
CA GLU A 6 45.61 -46.44 8.11
C GLU A 6 46.65 -45.72 7.25
N CYS A 7 46.45 -45.68 5.92
CA CYS A 7 47.48 -45.16 4.99
C CYS A 7 47.06 -43.96 4.16
N GLY A 8 45.80 -43.50 4.26
CA GLY A 8 45.28 -42.35 3.51
C GLY A 8 45.02 -42.60 2.01
N HIS A 9 45.29 -43.80 1.49
CA HIS A 9 45.09 -44.10 0.06
C HIS A 9 43.60 -44.04 -0.32
N ILE A 10 43.29 -43.43 -1.48
CA ILE A 10 41.91 -43.22 -1.96
C ILE A 10 41.43 -44.43 -2.75
N ASN A 11 40.47 -45.18 -2.20
CA ASN A 11 39.92 -46.40 -2.79
C ASN A 11 38.58 -46.14 -3.50
N ARG A 12 38.25 -47.01 -4.47
CA ARG A 12 36.95 -46.98 -5.17
C ARG A 12 35.81 -47.31 -4.20
N LEU A 13 34.64 -46.70 -4.42
CA LEU A 13 33.43 -47.00 -3.65
C LEU A 13 33.07 -48.49 -3.84
N GLY A 14 32.94 -49.24 -2.74
CA GLY A 14 32.68 -50.69 -2.75
C GLY A 14 33.90 -51.58 -2.50
N ALA A 15 35.11 -51.01 -2.36
CA ALA A 15 36.28 -51.77 -1.93
C ALA A 15 36.16 -52.18 -0.45
N ILE A 16 36.34 -53.47 -0.14
CA ILE A 16 36.31 -54.00 1.24
C ILE A 16 37.68 -53.87 1.93
N TYR A 17 38.75 -53.88 1.13
CA TYR A 17 40.13 -53.76 1.58
C TYR A 17 40.83 -52.64 0.82
N CYS A 18 41.80 -51.99 1.46
CA CYS A 18 42.62 -50.98 0.81
C CYS A 18 43.53 -51.63 -0.24
N GLY A 19 43.52 -51.11 -1.47
CA GLY A 19 44.36 -51.61 -2.56
C GLY A 19 45.86 -51.36 -2.36
N ALA A 20 46.26 -50.51 -1.41
CA ALA A 20 47.65 -50.18 -1.12
C ALA A 20 48.21 -50.94 0.08
N CYS A 21 47.57 -50.86 1.25
CA CYS A 21 48.07 -51.49 2.48
C CYS A 21 47.35 -52.79 2.87
N GLY A 22 46.28 -53.18 2.16
CA GLY A 22 45.51 -54.39 2.46
C GLY A 22 44.61 -54.31 3.69
N ALA A 23 44.64 -53.22 4.46
CA ALA A 23 43.78 -53.04 5.63
C ALA A 23 42.30 -53.05 5.27
N LYS A 24 41.46 -53.64 6.14
CA LYS A 24 40.01 -53.68 5.95
C LYS A 24 39.44 -52.27 6.12
N LEU A 25 38.63 -51.83 5.16
CA LEU A 25 37.98 -50.53 5.21
C LEU A 25 36.72 -50.63 6.05
N GLU A 26 36.69 -49.96 7.20
CA GLU A 26 35.46 -49.76 7.97
C GLU A 26 34.67 -48.63 7.30
N VAL A 27 33.62 -49.02 6.58
CA VAL A 27 32.79 -48.08 5.84
C VAL A 27 31.56 -47.78 6.67
N ASP A 28 31.59 -46.64 7.37
CA ASP A 28 30.41 -46.08 8.00
C ASP A 28 29.49 -45.49 6.91
N LEU A 29 28.19 -45.70 7.05
CA LEU A 29 27.16 -45.19 6.14
C LEU A 29 27.24 -43.66 6.03
N GLU A 30 27.58 -42.99 7.13
CA GLU A 30 27.69 -41.53 7.19
C GLU A 30 28.84 -40.99 6.30
N ILE A 31 29.94 -41.74 6.20
CA ILE A 31 31.09 -41.39 5.34
C ILE A 31 30.76 -41.58 3.86
N ILE A 32 29.93 -42.57 3.52
CA ILE A 32 29.44 -42.77 2.14
C ILE A 32 28.60 -41.56 1.74
N GLU A 33 27.62 -41.18 2.55
CA GLU A 33 26.71 -40.06 2.26
C GLU A 33 27.46 -38.75 2.08
N GLN A 34 28.41 -38.43 2.97
CA GLN A 34 29.24 -37.23 2.85
C GLN A 34 30.08 -37.24 1.56
N SER A 35 30.62 -38.39 1.16
CA SER A 35 31.41 -38.50 -0.08
C SER A 35 30.56 -38.34 -1.36
N VAL A 36 29.29 -38.75 -1.33
CA VAL A 36 28.33 -38.57 -2.43
C VAL A 36 27.87 -37.12 -2.52
N ILE A 37 27.61 -36.47 -1.38
CA ILE A 37 27.28 -35.04 -1.33
C ILE A 37 28.45 -34.20 -1.86
N ALA A 38 29.68 -34.49 -1.42
CA ALA A 38 30.87 -33.79 -1.89
C ALA A 38 31.08 -33.96 -3.41
N SER A 39 30.99 -35.19 -3.92
CA SER A 39 31.19 -35.48 -5.35
C SER A 39 30.07 -34.89 -6.22
N SER A 40 28.82 -34.90 -5.76
CA SER A 40 27.70 -34.33 -6.50
C SER A 40 27.74 -32.79 -6.54
N SER A 41 28.28 -32.14 -5.51
CA SER A 41 28.46 -30.69 -5.49
C SER A 41 29.50 -30.21 -6.51
N GLN A 42 30.63 -30.92 -6.64
CA GLN A 42 31.69 -30.59 -7.60
C GLN A 42 31.23 -30.79 -9.05
N VAL A 43 30.54 -31.90 -9.34
CA VAL A 43 29.99 -32.16 -10.69
C VAL A 43 28.90 -31.16 -11.07
N ARG A 44 28.08 -30.69 -10.11
CA ARG A 44 27.11 -29.62 -10.37
C ARG A 44 27.80 -28.29 -10.67
N ALA A 45 28.81 -27.91 -9.88
CA ALA A 45 29.55 -26.66 -10.09
C ALA A 45 30.22 -26.60 -11.47
N GLU A 46 30.84 -27.71 -11.91
CA GLU A 46 31.47 -27.79 -13.23
C GLU A 46 30.44 -27.68 -14.37
N LYS A 47 29.27 -28.33 -14.24
CA LYS A 47 28.17 -28.20 -15.22
C LYS A 47 27.63 -26.78 -15.31
N TYR A 48 27.45 -26.10 -14.18
CA TYR A 48 26.99 -24.71 -14.17
C TYR A 48 28.03 -23.75 -14.77
N PHE A 49 29.32 -23.97 -14.49
CA PHE A 49 30.38 -23.17 -15.07
C PHE A 49 30.46 -23.32 -16.60
N LEU A 50 30.37 -24.56 -17.11
CA LEU A 50 30.35 -24.82 -18.55
C LEU A 50 29.10 -24.24 -19.23
N ALA A 51 27.93 -24.32 -18.58
CA ALA A 51 26.70 -23.70 -19.08
C ALA A 51 26.82 -22.17 -19.15
N GLY A 52 27.39 -21.54 -18.11
CA GLY A 52 27.61 -20.09 -18.06
C GLY A 52 28.54 -19.59 -19.18
N ARG A 53 29.62 -20.32 -19.48
CA ARG A 53 30.55 -19.96 -20.56
C ARG A 53 29.86 -19.93 -21.94
N ASN A 54 28.96 -20.87 -22.19
CA ASN A 54 28.22 -20.93 -23.46
C ASN A 54 27.21 -19.79 -23.60
N ILE A 55 26.55 -19.37 -22.50
CA ILE A 55 25.59 -18.25 -22.52
C ILE A 55 26.29 -16.93 -22.84
N ILE A 56 27.46 -16.67 -22.23
CA ILE A 56 28.25 -15.45 -22.50
C ILE A 56 28.69 -15.42 -23.97
N GLY A 57 29.15 -16.55 -24.51
CA GLY A 57 29.53 -16.65 -25.91
C GLY A 57 28.37 -16.37 -26.88
N LEU A 58 27.19 -16.90 -26.59
CA LEU A 58 25.98 -16.64 -27.38
C LEU A 58 25.55 -15.17 -27.30
N GLY A 59 25.61 -14.57 -26.11
CA GLY A 59 25.28 -13.15 -25.91
C GLY A 59 26.18 -12.21 -26.70
N VAL A 60 27.50 -12.44 -26.68
CA VAL A 60 28.46 -11.65 -27.45
C VAL A 60 28.23 -11.82 -28.95
N PHE A 61 27.96 -13.05 -29.41
CA PHE A 61 27.68 -13.31 -30.82
C PHE A 61 26.41 -12.58 -31.31
N LEU A 62 25.32 -12.62 -30.53
CA LEU A 62 24.08 -11.93 -30.85
C LEU A 62 24.26 -10.41 -30.85
N PHE A 63 25.02 -9.86 -29.90
CA PHE A 63 25.32 -8.44 -29.84
C PHE A 63 26.09 -7.96 -31.08
N ILE A 64 27.16 -8.68 -31.48
CA ILE A 64 27.93 -8.36 -32.69
C ILE A 64 27.05 -8.45 -33.93
N SER A 65 26.20 -9.49 -34.01
CA SER A 65 25.28 -9.66 -35.13
C SER A 65 24.27 -8.51 -35.23
N ALA A 66 23.69 -8.08 -34.11
CA ALA A 66 22.77 -6.95 -34.05
C ALA A 66 23.45 -5.63 -34.44
N TRP A 67 24.67 -5.40 -33.96
CA TRP A 67 25.45 -4.21 -34.28
C TRP A 67 25.81 -4.13 -35.77
N LEU A 68 26.20 -5.25 -36.38
CA LEU A 68 26.43 -5.34 -37.83
C LEU A 68 25.13 -5.12 -38.62
N LEU A 69 24.02 -5.70 -38.18
CA LEU A 69 22.72 -5.51 -38.82
C LEU A 69 22.31 -4.03 -38.81
N GLN A 70 22.48 -3.36 -37.68
CA GLN A 70 22.20 -1.93 -37.52
C GLN A 70 23.09 -1.06 -38.41
N SER A 71 24.35 -1.43 -38.59
CA SER A 71 25.32 -0.63 -39.35
C SER A 71 25.22 -0.82 -40.87
N VAL A 72 24.80 -2.00 -41.33
CA VAL A 72 24.79 -2.36 -42.77
C VAL A 72 23.40 -2.25 -43.39
N ILE A 73 22.34 -2.64 -42.66
CA ILE A 73 21.00 -2.80 -43.24
C ILE A 73 20.09 -1.62 -42.92
N ILE A 74 20.28 -0.95 -41.78
CA ILE A 74 19.40 0.16 -41.38
C ILE A 74 19.96 1.47 -41.95
N PRO A 75 19.31 2.10 -42.95
CA PRO A 75 19.73 3.40 -43.42
C PRO A 75 19.64 4.41 -42.29
N GLN A 76 20.56 5.38 -42.26
CA GLN A 76 20.50 6.45 -41.26
C GLN A 76 19.11 7.12 -41.32
N PRO A 77 18.42 7.26 -40.18
CA PRO A 77 17.13 7.93 -40.18
C PRO A 77 17.32 9.34 -40.74
N PRO A 78 16.37 9.84 -41.56
CA PRO A 78 16.44 11.21 -42.02
C PRO A 78 16.54 12.14 -40.81
N SER A 79 17.36 13.18 -40.93
CA SER A 79 17.48 14.21 -39.88
C SER A 79 16.08 14.73 -39.55
N PHE A 80 15.64 14.50 -38.31
CA PHE A 80 14.36 15.00 -37.81
C PHE A 80 14.36 16.53 -37.90
N GLN A 81 13.64 17.07 -38.87
CA GLN A 81 13.23 18.47 -38.84
C GLN A 81 12.07 18.55 -37.87
N LEU A 82 12.36 18.96 -36.63
CA LEU A 82 11.32 19.30 -35.67
C LEU A 82 10.47 20.42 -36.29
N PRO A 83 9.13 20.29 -36.32
CA PRO A 83 8.27 21.41 -36.66
C PRO A 83 8.67 22.57 -35.74
N GLN A 84 8.98 23.73 -36.34
CA GLN A 84 9.21 24.93 -35.53
C GLN A 84 7.89 25.23 -34.82
N ALA A 85 7.87 24.99 -33.51
CA ALA A 85 6.72 25.32 -32.69
C ALA A 85 6.44 26.82 -32.82
N PRO A 86 5.16 27.23 -32.86
CA PRO A 86 4.80 28.64 -32.78
C PRO A 86 5.45 29.26 -31.52
N PRO A 87 5.79 30.56 -31.56
CA PRO A 87 6.42 31.23 -30.43
C PRO A 87 5.44 31.31 -29.26
N MET A 88 5.42 30.28 -28.42
CA MET A 88 4.80 30.28 -27.11
C MET A 88 5.79 30.89 -26.12
N SER A 89 5.31 31.70 -25.18
CA SER A 89 6.21 32.28 -24.18
C SER A 89 6.78 31.15 -23.30
N PRO A 90 8.04 31.25 -22.82
CA PRO A 90 8.60 30.26 -21.92
C PRO A 90 7.71 29.97 -20.70
N ASN A 91 6.92 30.94 -20.26
CA ASN A 91 6.01 30.76 -19.14
C ASN A 91 4.77 29.92 -19.49
N ASP A 92 4.37 29.82 -20.76
CA ASP A 92 3.21 29.01 -21.18
C ASP A 92 3.61 27.53 -21.42
N ILE A 93 4.88 27.27 -21.71
CA ILE A 93 5.40 25.92 -21.96
C ILE A 93 5.68 25.18 -20.63
N PHE A 94 6.01 25.91 -19.56
CA PHE A 94 6.33 25.33 -18.25
C PHE A 94 5.17 25.35 -17.24
N ASN A 95 3.97 25.78 -17.63
CA ASN A 95 2.82 25.80 -16.72
C ASN A 95 1.66 24.80 -17.00
N PRO A 96 1.82 23.67 -17.73
CA PRO A 96 0.74 22.68 -17.82
C PRO A 96 0.51 21.95 -16.48
N GLU A 97 1.47 21.99 -15.55
CA GLU A 97 1.33 21.40 -14.22
C GLU A 97 0.46 22.26 -13.26
N VAL A 98 0.22 23.54 -13.56
CA VAL A 98 -0.43 24.44 -12.60
C VAL A 98 -1.96 24.46 -12.69
N GLU A 99 -2.58 24.23 -13.85
CA GLU A 99 -4.05 24.24 -13.94
C GLU A 99 -4.71 22.95 -13.42
N TRP A 100 -4.05 21.80 -13.54
CA TRP A 100 -4.62 20.51 -13.12
C TRP A 100 -4.41 20.24 -11.62
N ILE A 101 -3.51 21.00 -11.00
CA ILE A 101 -3.06 20.85 -9.61
C ILE A 101 -3.28 22.16 -8.84
N GLN A 102 -4.33 22.92 -9.13
CA GLN A 102 -4.96 23.73 -8.09
C GLN A 102 -6.19 22.96 -7.63
N PRO A 103 -6.26 22.49 -6.38
CA PRO A 103 -7.50 21.93 -5.89
C PRO A 103 -8.45 23.12 -5.82
N THR A 104 -9.34 23.25 -6.80
CA THR A 104 -10.40 24.24 -6.69
C THR A 104 -11.18 23.84 -5.46
N LEU A 105 -10.93 24.58 -4.36
CA LEU A 105 -11.55 24.44 -3.04
C LEU A 105 -13.06 24.77 -3.06
N ASP A 106 -13.68 24.67 -4.23
CA ASP A 106 -15.12 24.88 -4.47
C ASP A 106 -15.98 23.85 -3.73
N ILE A 107 -15.40 22.73 -3.28
CA ILE A 107 -16.10 21.73 -2.46
C ILE A 107 -16.45 22.28 -1.08
N ALA A 108 -15.61 23.17 -0.55
CA ALA A 108 -15.82 23.84 0.71
C ALA A 108 -15.46 25.31 0.55
N PRO A 109 -16.36 26.14 0.00
CA PRO A 109 -16.08 27.56 -0.27
C PRO A 109 -15.74 28.38 0.99
N ARG A 110 -15.92 27.79 2.18
CA ARG A 110 -15.54 28.35 3.48
C ARG A 110 -14.12 27.96 3.94
N LEU A 111 -13.50 26.95 3.34
CA LEU A 111 -12.13 26.55 3.56
C LEU A 111 -11.21 27.42 2.68
N ARG A 112 -10.64 28.48 3.25
CA ARG A 112 -9.58 29.22 2.55
C ARG A 112 -8.29 28.40 2.63
N LEU A 113 -7.67 28.10 1.48
CA LEU A 113 -6.41 27.35 1.44
C LEU A 113 -5.34 27.97 2.33
N GLU A 114 -5.28 29.30 2.32
CA GLU A 114 -4.33 30.10 3.08
C GLU A 114 -4.46 29.84 4.59
N ASP A 115 -5.67 29.73 5.12
CA ASP A 115 -5.92 29.46 6.54
C ASP A 115 -5.49 28.04 6.92
N VAL A 116 -5.72 27.08 6.02
CA VAL A 116 -5.33 25.68 6.21
C VAL A 116 -3.81 25.51 6.13
N LEU A 117 -3.16 26.18 5.19
CA LEU A 117 -1.70 26.14 5.03
C LEU A 117 -0.96 26.94 6.11
N ALA A 118 -1.58 27.97 6.68
CA ALA A 118 -1.00 28.76 7.77
C ALA A 118 -0.95 28.01 9.10
N GLN A 119 -1.82 27.01 9.29
CA GLN A 119 -1.77 26.15 10.46
C GLN A 119 -0.61 25.17 10.34
N ARG A 120 0.30 25.16 11.33
CA ARG A 120 1.29 24.09 11.49
C ARG A 120 0.53 22.76 11.46
N SER A 121 0.94 21.85 10.58
CA SER A 121 0.32 20.55 10.29
C SER A 121 -0.45 19.98 11.50
N PRO A 122 -1.76 20.23 11.61
CA PRO A 122 -2.53 19.76 12.76
C PRO A 122 -2.49 18.24 12.77
N SER A 123 -2.61 17.65 13.97
CA SER A 123 -2.86 16.21 14.05
C SER A 123 -4.16 15.88 13.30
N LEU A 124 -4.26 14.64 12.82
CA LEU A 124 -5.43 14.23 12.04
C LEU A 124 -6.75 14.40 12.82
N LEU A 125 -6.73 14.19 14.13
CA LEU A 125 -7.91 14.35 14.98
C LEU A 125 -8.29 15.82 15.18
N GLU A 126 -7.31 16.71 15.32
CA GLU A 126 -7.55 18.16 15.36
C GLU A 126 -8.12 18.65 14.03
N TRP A 127 -7.62 18.15 12.89
CA TRP A 127 -8.20 18.43 11.57
C TRP A 127 -9.67 18.00 11.50
N ARG A 128 -9.97 16.76 11.91
CA ARG A 128 -11.35 16.26 11.91
C ARG A 128 -12.27 17.11 12.78
N ALA A 129 -11.83 17.46 13.99
CA ALA A 129 -12.59 18.29 14.90
C ALA A 129 -12.83 19.71 14.36
N ALA A 130 -11.80 20.34 13.78
CA ALA A 130 -11.88 21.71 13.29
C ALA A 130 -12.69 21.85 11.99
N TYR A 131 -12.66 20.83 11.13
CA TYR A 131 -13.18 20.95 9.76
C TYR A 131 -14.35 20.01 9.43
N ALA A 132 -14.84 19.18 10.37
CA ALA A 132 -16.01 18.31 10.18
C ALA A 132 -17.20 19.02 9.53
N ASP A 133 -17.65 20.13 10.12
CA ASP A 133 -18.82 20.87 9.66
C ASP A 133 -18.65 21.44 8.27
N THR A 134 -17.42 21.88 7.95
CA THR A 134 -17.15 22.54 6.67
C THR A 134 -16.93 21.53 5.55
N ALA A 135 -16.24 20.42 5.82
CA ALA A 135 -15.93 19.42 4.81
C ALA A 135 -17.11 18.48 4.51
N LEU A 136 -18.00 18.24 5.49
CA LEU A 136 -19.15 17.37 5.31
C LEU A 136 -20.41 18.09 4.80
N GLY A 137 -20.54 19.41 5.00
CA GLY A 137 -21.68 20.18 4.48
C GLY A 137 -23.04 19.60 4.89
N ASP A 138 -23.83 19.18 3.89
CA ASP A 138 -25.19 18.65 4.04
C ASP A 138 -25.26 17.13 4.26
N VAL A 139 -24.12 16.46 4.45
CA VAL A 139 -24.07 15.03 4.82
C VAL A 139 -24.83 14.79 6.13
N ASN A 140 -25.60 13.70 6.19
CA ASN A 140 -26.43 13.35 7.33
C ASN A 140 -25.57 12.86 8.51
N ARG A 141 -25.15 13.79 9.36
CA ARG A 141 -24.31 13.55 10.55
C ARG A 141 -25.00 12.69 11.61
N GLU A 142 -26.32 12.84 11.78
CA GLU A 142 -27.08 12.01 12.73
C GLU A 142 -26.99 10.53 12.34
N ARG A 143 -27.10 10.22 11.05
CA ARG A 143 -26.95 8.84 10.57
C ARG A 143 -25.52 8.33 10.76
N ILE A 144 -24.50 9.14 10.49
CA ILE A 144 -23.10 8.77 10.75
C ILE A 144 -22.91 8.43 12.24
N THR A 145 -23.40 9.28 13.14
CA THR A 145 -23.35 9.03 14.59
C THR A 145 -24.11 7.75 14.97
N HIS A 146 -25.28 7.50 14.38
CA HIS A 146 -26.03 6.27 14.60
C HIS A 146 -25.21 5.03 14.22
N TRP A 147 -24.57 5.00 13.05
CA TRP A 147 -23.69 3.89 12.68
C TRP A 147 -22.47 3.75 13.61
N GLN A 148 -21.88 4.87 14.05
CA GLN A 148 -20.81 4.82 15.05
C GLN A 148 -21.30 4.23 16.40
N VAL A 149 -22.54 4.51 16.79
CA VAL A 149 -23.17 3.91 18.00
C VAL A 149 -23.37 2.40 17.82
N GLU A 150 -23.82 1.93 16.64
CA GLU A 150 -23.93 0.49 16.36
C GLU A 150 -22.55 -0.20 16.44
N ILE A 151 -21.51 0.42 15.89
CA ILE A 151 -20.13 -0.06 16.03
C ILE A 151 -19.74 -0.09 17.51
N PHE A 152 -19.91 1.01 18.24
CA PHE A 152 -19.59 1.11 19.66
C PHE A 152 -20.30 0.03 20.51
N ASN A 153 -21.59 -0.23 20.24
CA ASN A 153 -22.39 -1.22 20.97
C ASN A 153 -21.98 -2.67 20.69
N SER A 154 -21.31 -2.94 19.58
CA SER A 154 -20.81 -4.28 19.23
C SER A 154 -19.46 -4.65 19.87
N ARG A 155 -18.89 -3.74 20.68
CA ARG A 155 -17.64 -3.98 21.42
C ARG A 155 -17.80 -5.05 22.49
N ARG A 156 -16.70 -5.73 22.80
CA ARG A 156 -16.56 -6.66 23.91
C ARG A 156 -16.05 -5.95 25.16
N SER A 157 -16.17 -6.62 26.31
CA SER A 157 -15.69 -6.12 27.59
C SER A 157 -14.17 -6.03 27.71
N ASP A 158 -13.42 -6.71 26.84
CA ASP A 158 -11.96 -6.67 26.78
C ASP A 158 -11.41 -5.54 25.88
N GLY A 159 -12.29 -4.67 25.37
CA GLY A 159 -11.95 -3.59 24.46
C GLY A 159 -11.84 -4.00 23.00
N SER A 160 -12.01 -5.28 22.65
CA SER A 160 -11.97 -5.75 21.25
C SER A 160 -13.34 -5.72 20.58
N TRP A 161 -13.37 -5.88 19.26
CA TRP A 161 -14.60 -6.08 18.49
C TRP A 161 -14.69 -7.49 17.91
N LEU A 162 -15.92 -7.98 17.74
CA LEU A 162 -16.21 -9.30 17.19
C LEU A 162 -15.83 -9.40 15.70
N GLY A 163 -14.95 -10.33 15.32
CA GLY A 163 -14.64 -10.64 13.92
C GLY A 163 -13.77 -11.89 13.78
N GLY A 164 -13.51 -12.29 12.54
CA GLY A 164 -12.64 -13.44 12.21
C GLY A 164 -11.15 -13.18 12.50
N ASP A 165 -10.72 -11.92 12.44
CA ASP A 165 -9.40 -11.47 12.88
C ASP A 165 -9.57 -10.31 13.88
N PRO A 166 -9.06 -10.44 15.13
CA PRO A 166 -9.28 -9.44 16.17
C PRO A 166 -8.62 -8.09 15.87
N VAL A 167 -7.51 -8.07 15.10
CA VAL A 167 -6.81 -6.84 14.72
C VAL A 167 -7.60 -6.11 13.64
N ALA A 168 -8.10 -6.82 12.62
CA ALA A 168 -8.96 -6.22 11.60
C ALA A 168 -10.26 -5.68 12.19
N ALA A 169 -10.94 -6.49 13.00
CA ALA A 169 -12.22 -6.15 13.62
C ALA A 169 -12.12 -4.92 14.51
N THR A 170 -11.15 -4.92 15.42
CA THR A 170 -10.94 -3.81 16.35
C THR A 170 -10.38 -2.58 15.62
N GLY A 171 -9.44 -2.76 14.69
CA GLY A 171 -8.83 -1.66 13.95
C GLY A 171 -9.84 -0.91 13.08
N ILE A 172 -10.72 -1.59 12.33
CA ILE A 172 -11.72 -0.91 11.50
C ILE A 172 -12.78 -0.21 12.34
N ALA A 173 -13.14 -0.78 13.51
CA ALA A 173 -14.05 -0.14 14.45
C ALA A 173 -13.44 1.17 14.99
N ILE A 174 -12.17 1.13 15.43
CA ILE A 174 -11.45 2.33 15.88
C ILE A 174 -11.39 3.38 14.78
N LEU A 175 -11.03 3.00 13.54
CA LEU A 175 -10.97 3.93 12.42
C LEU A 175 -12.31 4.63 12.18
N ALA A 176 -13.42 3.89 12.23
CA ALA A 176 -14.76 4.46 12.07
C ALA A 176 -15.16 5.39 13.24
N LEU A 177 -14.83 5.02 14.48
CA LEU A 177 -15.08 5.87 15.65
C LEU A 177 -14.23 7.15 15.63
N LEU A 178 -13.01 7.09 15.06
CA LEU A 178 -12.13 8.25 14.88
C LEU A 178 -12.48 9.11 13.65
N ALA A 179 -13.31 8.63 12.73
CA ALA A 179 -13.53 9.28 11.43
C ALA A 179 -14.34 10.58 11.52
N HIS A 180 -15.21 10.71 12.51
CA HIS A 180 -16.02 11.89 12.79
C HIS A 180 -16.12 12.12 14.30
N PRO A 181 -16.05 13.38 14.79
CA PRO A 181 -16.22 13.69 16.21
C PRO A 181 -17.49 13.06 16.78
N GLY A 182 -17.35 12.29 17.85
CA GLY A 182 -18.45 11.59 18.51
C GLY A 182 -18.60 11.97 19.97
N PRO A 183 -19.51 11.30 20.70
CA PRO A 183 -19.65 11.44 22.14
C PRO A 183 -18.34 11.10 22.88
N GLU A 184 -18.13 11.70 24.05
CA GLU A 184 -16.93 11.45 24.89
C GLU A 184 -16.76 9.97 25.25
N SER A 185 -17.85 9.21 25.35
CA SER A 185 -17.81 7.76 25.62
C SER A 185 -17.06 6.96 24.56
N PHE A 186 -16.94 7.47 23.33
CA PHE A 186 -16.14 6.83 22.28
C PHE A 186 -14.65 6.87 22.60
N ALA A 187 -14.16 7.91 23.27
CA ALA A 187 -12.74 8.06 23.59
C ALA A 187 -12.24 6.90 24.47
N GLU A 188 -13.02 6.51 25.48
CA GLU A 188 -12.70 5.36 26.33
C GLU A 188 -12.70 4.04 25.54
N ALA A 189 -13.69 3.84 24.66
CA ALA A 189 -13.76 2.65 23.81
C ALA A 189 -12.57 2.55 22.86
N ILE A 190 -12.20 3.67 22.23
CA ILE A 190 -11.05 3.78 21.35
C ILE A 190 -9.77 3.45 22.12
N GLU A 191 -9.59 4.01 23.32
CA GLU A 191 -8.42 3.74 24.17
C GLU A 191 -8.31 2.25 24.52
N GLN A 192 -9.40 1.62 24.94
CA GLN A 192 -9.44 0.18 25.23
C GLN A 192 -9.09 -0.65 23.99
N GLY A 193 -9.64 -0.29 22.82
CA GLY A 193 -9.34 -0.95 21.55
C GLY A 193 -7.88 -0.79 21.12
N ILE A 194 -7.30 0.40 21.26
CA ILE A 194 -5.88 0.67 20.98
C ILE A 194 -5.01 -0.21 21.89
N ASN A 195 -5.28 -0.22 23.19
CA ASN A 195 -4.55 -1.04 24.16
C ASN A 195 -4.63 -2.54 23.81
N HIS A 196 -5.75 -2.99 23.25
CA HIS A 196 -5.92 -4.35 22.77
C HIS A 196 -5.06 -4.67 21.53
N ILE A 197 -5.11 -3.86 20.46
CA ILE A 197 -4.42 -4.16 19.20
C ILE A 197 -2.94 -3.75 19.19
N HIS A 198 -2.53 -2.80 20.03
CA HIS A 198 -1.17 -2.28 20.05
C HIS A 198 -0.08 -3.37 20.17
N PRO A 199 -0.11 -4.25 21.20
CA PRO A 199 0.88 -5.33 21.30
C PRO A 199 0.78 -6.34 20.14
N LEU A 200 -0.43 -6.57 19.61
CA LEU A 200 -0.65 -7.54 18.54
C LEU A 200 -0.03 -7.07 17.21
N VAL A 201 -0.21 -5.79 16.88
CA VAL A 201 0.35 -5.15 15.68
C VAL A 201 1.87 -5.04 15.79
N LEU A 202 2.41 -4.56 16.92
CA LEU A 202 3.87 -4.44 17.12
C LEU A 202 4.60 -5.78 17.11
N ALA A 203 3.98 -6.84 17.63
CA ALA A 203 4.55 -8.19 17.57
C ALA A 203 4.53 -8.78 16.15
N GLY A 204 3.86 -8.13 15.19
CA GLY A 204 3.55 -8.72 13.88
C GLY A 204 2.69 -9.98 13.99
N SER A 205 1.97 -10.15 15.11
CA SER A 205 1.19 -11.35 15.42
C SER A 205 -0.09 -11.47 14.56
N SER A 206 -0.50 -10.38 13.92
CA SER A 206 -1.43 -10.36 12.78
C SER A 206 -0.87 -11.05 11.52
N GLY A 207 0.38 -11.54 11.56
CA GLY A 207 1.22 -12.03 10.46
C GLY A 207 0.68 -13.17 9.58
N ARG A 208 -0.61 -13.45 9.61
CA ARG A 208 -1.30 -14.28 8.60
C ARG A 208 -2.11 -13.46 7.60
N ASN A 209 -2.63 -12.28 7.97
CA ASN A 209 -3.46 -11.49 7.06
C ASN A 209 -2.94 -10.05 6.88
N PRO A 210 -2.46 -9.68 5.68
CA PRO A 210 -1.87 -8.36 5.43
C PRO A 210 -2.89 -7.22 5.52
N ILE A 211 -4.17 -7.48 5.21
CA ILE A 211 -5.25 -6.49 5.37
C ILE A 211 -5.47 -6.19 6.85
N ALA A 212 -5.60 -7.22 7.67
CA ALA A 212 -5.79 -7.07 9.12
C ALA A 212 -4.66 -6.25 9.75
N HIS A 213 -3.41 -6.59 9.42
CA HIS A 213 -2.25 -5.86 9.91
C HIS A 213 -2.27 -4.39 9.45
N THR A 214 -2.55 -4.14 8.17
CA THR A 214 -2.59 -2.78 7.62
C THR A 214 -3.67 -1.92 8.30
N ILE A 215 -4.88 -2.46 8.49
CA ILE A 215 -5.96 -1.80 9.21
C ILE A 215 -5.55 -1.50 10.66
N GLY A 216 -4.89 -2.44 11.33
CA GLY A 216 -4.37 -2.24 12.68
C GLY A 216 -3.33 -1.11 12.76
N ILE A 217 -2.40 -1.06 11.80
CA ILE A 217 -1.41 0.04 11.71
C ILE A 217 -2.12 1.37 11.51
N MET A 218 -3.08 1.45 10.59
CA MET A 218 -3.86 2.66 10.35
C MET A 218 -4.54 3.16 11.63
N ALA A 219 -5.22 2.28 12.35
CA ALA A 219 -5.91 2.62 13.59
C ALA A 219 -4.95 3.19 14.65
N LEU A 220 -3.77 2.57 14.81
CA LEU A 220 -2.75 3.04 15.75
C LEU A 220 -2.14 4.38 15.33
N VAL A 221 -1.85 4.58 14.05
CA VAL A 221 -1.30 5.84 13.53
C VAL A 221 -2.31 6.97 13.71
N GLU A 222 -3.56 6.77 13.30
CA GLU A 222 -4.60 7.80 13.39
C GLU A 222 -5.00 8.15 14.82
N SER A 223 -4.75 7.26 15.78
CA SER A 223 -4.93 7.56 17.20
C SER A 223 -3.91 8.56 17.76
N GLY A 224 -2.80 8.80 17.05
CA GLY A 224 -1.71 9.66 17.51
C GLY A 224 -0.94 9.13 18.72
N ARG A 225 -1.07 7.84 19.05
CA ARG A 225 -0.47 7.23 20.26
C ARG A 225 0.89 6.57 20.04
N LEU A 226 1.32 6.39 18.80
CA LEU A 226 2.59 5.73 18.50
C LEU A 226 3.76 6.69 18.71
N SER A 227 4.82 6.18 19.35
CA SER A 227 6.12 6.86 19.37
C SER A 227 6.77 6.85 17.98
N GLU A 228 7.70 7.78 17.73
CA GLU A 228 8.49 7.78 16.47
C GLU A 228 9.21 6.44 16.23
N ARG A 229 9.69 5.82 17.31
CA ARG A 229 10.35 4.51 17.25
C ARG A 229 9.37 3.44 16.76
N GLU A 230 8.16 3.38 17.31
CA GLU A 230 7.14 2.41 16.89
C GLU A 230 6.68 2.67 15.46
N LEU A 231 6.47 3.93 15.08
CA LEU A 231 6.18 4.31 13.69
C LEU A 231 7.26 3.80 12.74
N SER A 232 8.55 3.97 13.09
CA SER A 232 9.66 3.47 12.26
C SER A 232 9.65 1.95 12.07
N VAL A 233 9.21 1.20 13.08
CA VAL A 233 9.10 -0.27 13.05
C VAL A 233 7.93 -0.72 12.17
N LEU A 234 6.83 0.03 12.15
CA LEU A 234 5.63 -0.33 11.39
C LEU A 234 5.69 0.07 9.92
N ARG A 235 6.41 1.16 9.57
CA ARG A 235 6.53 1.65 8.17
C ARG A 235 6.88 0.54 7.16
N PRO A 236 7.82 -0.39 7.42
CA PRO A 236 8.12 -1.50 6.51
C PRO A 236 6.98 -2.43 6.13
N ALA A 237 5.92 -2.51 6.94
CA ALA A 237 4.75 -3.31 6.62
C ALA A 237 3.82 -2.63 5.60
N LEU A 238 3.91 -1.31 5.43
CA LEU A 238 3.00 -0.54 4.60
C LEU A 238 3.37 -0.48 3.11
N TYR A 239 4.57 -0.93 2.73
CA TYR A 239 5.01 -0.88 1.33
C TYR A 239 5.36 -2.25 0.74
N ARG A 240 4.81 -3.34 1.31
CA ARG A 240 5.06 -4.70 0.81
C ARG A 240 4.25 -5.05 -0.44
N GLY A 241 3.09 -4.42 -0.63
CA GLY A 241 2.20 -4.69 -1.76
C GLY A 241 1.36 -5.96 -1.60
N ASP A 242 1.31 -6.55 -0.40
CA ASP A 242 0.53 -7.74 -0.05
C ASP A 242 -0.96 -7.43 0.22
N ALA A 243 -1.29 -6.17 0.48
CA ALA A 243 -2.67 -5.67 0.56
C ALA A 243 -2.73 -4.26 -0.08
N PRO A 244 -2.49 -4.13 -1.40
CA PRO A 244 -2.10 -2.87 -2.01
C PRO A 244 -3.12 -1.75 -1.81
N HIS A 245 -4.43 -2.04 -1.88
CA HIS A 245 -5.49 -1.03 -1.69
C HIS A 245 -5.56 -0.52 -0.24
N TRP A 246 -5.48 -1.43 0.74
CA TRP A 246 -5.45 -1.04 2.16
C TRP A 246 -4.15 -0.32 2.52
N GLN A 247 -3.03 -0.77 1.96
CA GLN A 247 -1.73 -0.13 2.16
C GLN A 247 -1.70 1.28 1.56
N ALA A 248 -2.25 1.46 0.36
CA ALA A 248 -2.44 2.78 -0.24
C ALA A 248 -3.30 3.68 0.65
N MET A 249 -4.44 3.18 1.15
CA MET A 249 -5.29 3.91 2.08
C MET A 249 -4.56 4.28 3.37
N ALA A 250 -3.69 3.39 3.87
CA ALA A 250 -2.93 3.63 5.09
C ALA A 250 -1.93 4.78 4.98
N LEU A 251 -1.42 5.07 3.78
CA LEU A 251 -0.51 6.20 3.56
C LEU A 251 -1.16 7.56 3.89
N LEU A 252 -2.50 7.66 3.87
CA LEU A 252 -3.22 8.86 4.29
C LEU A 252 -3.13 9.16 5.78
N SER A 253 -2.96 8.12 6.59
CA SER A 253 -2.83 8.27 8.03
C SER A 253 -1.51 8.95 8.42
N PHE A 254 -0.56 9.05 7.48
CA PHE A 254 0.75 9.66 7.69
C PHE A 254 0.80 11.07 7.10
N SER A 255 1.50 11.95 7.83
CA SER A 255 1.98 13.22 7.28
C SER A 255 2.85 12.94 6.04
N PRO A 256 2.93 13.85 5.06
CA PRO A 256 3.77 13.68 3.88
C PRO A 256 5.21 13.28 4.21
N ASP A 257 5.81 13.92 5.22
CA ASP A 257 7.20 13.69 5.65
C ASP A 257 7.41 12.29 6.26
N ASP A 258 6.35 11.71 6.84
CA ASP A 258 6.39 10.41 7.48
C ASP A 258 6.06 9.24 6.54
N ARG A 259 5.63 9.53 5.30
CA ARG A 259 5.27 8.50 4.32
C ARG A 259 6.50 7.72 3.86
N PRO A 260 6.36 6.39 3.67
CA PRO A 260 7.37 5.62 2.99
C PRO A 260 7.66 6.16 1.58
N LYS A 261 8.91 6.57 1.32
CA LYS A 261 9.34 7.03 -0.03
C LYS A 261 9.29 5.93 -1.10
N ARG A 262 9.30 4.66 -0.69
CA ARG A 262 9.35 3.50 -1.58
C ARG A 262 8.03 2.76 -1.57
N ILE A 263 7.11 3.14 -2.45
CA ILE A 263 5.81 2.47 -2.64
C ILE A 263 5.74 1.61 -3.91
N ALA A 264 6.90 1.24 -4.48
CA ALA A 264 6.99 0.54 -5.76
C ALA A 264 6.22 -0.79 -5.77
N ALA A 265 6.26 -1.54 -4.67
CA ALA A 265 5.54 -2.81 -4.57
C ALA A 265 4.03 -2.63 -4.48
N ILE A 266 3.52 -1.58 -3.83
CA ILE A 266 2.09 -1.27 -3.85
C ILE A 266 1.67 -1.01 -5.30
N ARG A 267 2.40 -0.12 -6.00
CA ARG A 267 2.12 0.25 -7.39
C ARG A 267 2.16 -0.94 -8.35
N SER A 268 3.13 -1.84 -8.23
CA SER A 268 3.23 -3.01 -9.11
C SER A 268 2.06 -3.98 -8.97
N HIS A 269 1.40 -3.99 -7.81
CA HIS A 269 0.23 -4.83 -7.54
C HIS A 269 -1.11 -4.07 -7.71
N THR A 270 -1.06 -2.82 -8.17
CA THR A 270 -2.23 -1.99 -8.43
C THR A 270 -2.39 -1.78 -9.93
N THR A 271 -3.36 -2.49 -10.53
CA THR A 271 -3.66 -2.38 -11.98
C THR A 271 -4.83 -1.46 -12.28
N ASP A 272 -5.74 -1.27 -11.33
CA ASP A 272 -6.94 -0.45 -11.48
C ASP A 272 -6.62 1.04 -11.68
N SER A 273 -7.38 1.73 -12.54
CA SER A 273 -7.14 3.14 -12.84
C SER A 273 -7.37 4.02 -11.60
N LEU A 274 -8.41 3.77 -10.79
CA LEU A 274 -8.71 4.54 -9.59
C LEU A 274 -7.52 4.57 -8.63
N TRP A 275 -6.98 3.40 -8.32
CA TRP A 275 -5.90 3.27 -7.35
C TRP A 275 -4.56 3.76 -7.88
N ARG A 276 -4.32 3.70 -9.19
CA ARG A 276 -3.15 4.34 -9.81
C ARG A 276 -3.19 5.86 -9.63
N HIS A 277 -4.34 6.49 -9.86
CA HIS A 277 -4.52 7.93 -9.60
C HIS A 277 -4.41 8.25 -8.11
N PHE A 278 -5.03 7.43 -7.25
CA PHE A 278 -4.95 7.60 -5.80
C PHE A 278 -3.51 7.58 -5.29
N LEU A 279 -2.71 6.59 -5.71
CA LEU A 279 -1.28 6.50 -5.34
C LEU A 279 -0.45 7.64 -5.91
N HIS A 280 -0.80 8.16 -7.09
CA HIS A 280 -0.13 9.32 -7.65
C HIS A 280 -0.26 10.53 -6.73
N PHE A 281 -1.45 10.81 -6.19
CA PHE A 281 -1.61 11.91 -5.22
C PHE A 281 -0.76 11.73 -3.97
N LEU A 282 -0.51 10.50 -3.54
CA LEU A 282 0.24 10.22 -2.31
C LEU A 282 1.75 10.12 -2.52
N SER A 283 2.24 10.34 -3.74
CA SER A 283 3.64 10.24 -4.09
C SER A 283 4.12 11.41 -4.92
N ASP A 284 5.39 11.77 -4.78
CA ASP A 284 6.05 12.85 -5.52
C ASP A 284 6.31 12.48 -6.99
N GLN A 285 5.72 11.41 -7.48
CA GLN A 285 6.01 10.90 -8.82
C GLN A 285 5.11 11.57 -9.85
N PRO A 286 5.64 11.96 -11.02
CA PRO A 286 4.83 12.54 -12.09
C PRO A 286 3.74 11.57 -12.56
N LEU A 287 2.61 12.12 -13.00
CA LEU A 287 1.49 11.34 -13.54
C LEU A 287 1.96 10.76 -14.88
N ILE A 288 2.07 9.43 -14.97
CA ILE A 288 2.55 8.76 -16.20
C ILE A 288 1.41 8.60 -17.21
N ASP A 289 0.17 8.49 -16.73
CA ASP A 289 -1.01 8.21 -17.55
C ASP A 289 -1.94 9.43 -17.56
N SER A 290 -2.68 9.64 -18.66
CA SER A 290 -3.76 10.64 -18.68
C SER A 290 -4.82 10.28 -17.64
N LEU A 291 -5.35 11.30 -16.95
CA LEU A 291 -6.46 11.13 -16.02
C LEU A 291 -7.61 10.36 -16.67
N ASP A 292 -8.05 9.29 -16.03
CA ASP A 292 -9.24 8.55 -16.47
C ASP A 292 -10.50 9.35 -16.08
N GLU A 293 -10.91 10.26 -16.95
CA GLU A 293 -12.09 11.12 -16.76
C GLU A 293 -13.38 10.31 -16.54
N SER A 294 -13.42 9.03 -16.94
CA SER A 294 -14.56 8.16 -16.68
C SER A 294 -14.80 7.90 -15.18
N LEU A 295 -13.78 8.14 -14.34
CA LEU A 295 -13.90 8.08 -12.88
C LEU A 295 -14.69 9.26 -12.31
N PHE A 296 -14.84 10.38 -13.02
CA PHE A 296 -15.49 11.60 -12.52
C PHE A 296 -16.76 11.97 -13.31
N VAL A 297 -17.35 11.01 -14.01
CA VAL A 297 -18.67 11.19 -14.61
C VAL A 297 -19.74 11.10 -13.52
N ALA A 298 -20.87 11.79 -13.73
CA ALA A 298 -21.99 11.78 -12.80
C ALA A 298 -22.37 10.33 -12.37
N ASN A 299 -22.51 10.13 -11.07
CA ASN A 299 -22.79 8.85 -10.42
C ASN A 299 -21.70 7.76 -10.57
N ALA A 300 -20.45 8.11 -10.89
CA ALA A 300 -19.35 7.15 -10.94
C ALA A 300 -19.16 6.42 -9.60
N GLY A 301 -19.22 7.15 -8.47
CA GLY A 301 -19.10 6.60 -7.13
C GLY A 301 -20.12 5.51 -6.79
N GLU A 302 -21.33 5.57 -7.35
CA GLU A 302 -22.40 4.60 -7.10
C GLU A 302 -22.09 3.20 -7.65
N ARG A 303 -21.23 3.13 -8.68
CA ARG A 303 -20.80 1.86 -9.29
C ARG A 303 -19.71 1.17 -8.46
N LEU A 304 -19.06 1.90 -7.58
CA LEU A 304 -17.98 1.42 -6.73
C LEU A 304 -18.54 0.88 -5.42
N GLN A 305 -17.81 -0.05 -4.80
CA GLN A 305 -18.20 -0.69 -3.54
C GLN A 305 -17.00 -0.78 -2.59
N GLY A 306 -17.29 -1.00 -1.30
CA GLY A 306 -16.27 -1.23 -0.28
C GLY A 306 -15.17 -0.17 -0.29
N ILE A 307 -13.91 -0.62 -0.34
CA ILE A 307 -12.74 0.26 -0.28
C ILE A 307 -12.57 1.12 -1.54
N ASP A 308 -13.02 0.66 -2.71
CA ASP A 308 -12.91 1.43 -3.95
C ASP A 308 -13.81 2.67 -3.90
N ARG A 309 -15.00 2.54 -3.31
CA ARG A 309 -15.90 3.68 -3.08
C ARG A 309 -15.27 4.72 -2.15
N LEU A 310 -14.61 4.26 -1.07
CA LEU A 310 -13.86 5.13 -0.16
C LEU A 310 -12.70 5.85 -0.90
N ALA A 311 -11.91 5.12 -1.67
CA ALA A 311 -10.80 5.68 -2.43
C ALA A 311 -11.26 6.73 -3.46
N TRP A 312 -12.37 6.47 -4.15
CA TRP A 312 -12.99 7.41 -5.07
C TRP A 312 -13.47 8.67 -4.37
N ALA A 313 -14.17 8.55 -3.23
CA ALA A 313 -14.67 9.72 -2.51
C ALA A 313 -13.52 10.62 -2.03
N CYS A 314 -12.43 10.02 -1.54
CA CYS A 314 -11.20 10.71 -1.23
C CYS A 314 -10.61 11.41 -2.48
N LEU A 315 -10.47 10.68 -3.58
CA LEU A 315 -9.87 11.21 -4.81
C LEU A 315 -10.69 12.37 -5.40
N ALA A 316 -12.00 12.21 -5.54
CA ALA A 316 -12.91 13.24 -6.02
C ALA A 316 -12.83 14.50 -5.15
N PHE A 317 -12.76 14.33 -3.82
CA PHE A 317 -12.60 15.43 -2.88
C PHE A 317 -11.28 16.19 -3.09
N TRP A 318 -10.18 15.48 -3.29
CA TRP A 318 -8.87 16.11 -3.44
C TRP A 318 -8.66 16.76 -4.80
N MET A 319 -9.25 16.19 -5.85
CA MET A 319 -9.12 16.69 -7.21
C MET A 319 -10.01 17.90 -7.49
N GLY A 320 -11.03 18.17 -6.66
CA GLY A 320 -12.02 19.21 -6.97
C GLY A 320 -12.83 18.89 -8.23
N ARG A 321 -12.87 17.62 -8.64
CA ARG A 321 -13.57 17.16 -9.85
C ARG A 321 -14.94 16.60 -9.46
N ASP A 322 -15.96 16.96 -10.24
CA ASP A 322 -17.35 16.56 -9.99
C ASP A 322 -17.81 16.84 -8.55
N VAL A 323 -17.54 18.05 -8.06
CA VAL A 323 -17.85 18.49 -6.69
C VAL A 323 -19.31 18.23 -6.32
N ASP A 324 -20.22 18.55 -7.25
CA ASP A 324 -21.65 18.38 -7.04
C ASP A 324 -22.03 16.90 -7.04
N GLY A 325 -21.46 16.07 -7.92
CA GLY A 325 -21.67 14.63 -7.92
C GLY A 325 -21.12 13.95 -6.65
N LEU A 326 -19.95 14.37 -6.16
CA LEU A 326 -19.43 13.93 -4.87
C LEU A 326 -20.37 14.31 -3.73
N ARG A 327 -20.83 15.57 -3.67
CA ARG A 327 -21.76 16.04 -2.63
C ARG A 327 -23.06 15.24 -2.65
N GLU A 328 -23.64 15.03 -3.83
CA GLU A 328 -24.86 14.25 -4.01
C GLU A 328 -24.66 12.80 -3.56
N SER A 329 -23.57 12.16 -3.95
CA SER A 329 -23.23 10.79 -3.52
C SER A 329 -23.02 10.69 -2.01
N LEU A 330 -22.28 11.60 -1.38
CA LEU A 330 -22.08 11.60 0.08
C LEU A 330 -23.40 11.83 0.84
N GLN A 331 -24.25 12.75 0.37
CA GLN A 331 -25.56 12.99 0.95
C GLN A 331 -26.46 11.75 0.83
N ARG A 332 -26.48 11.13 -0.35
CA ARG A 332 -27.24 9.89 -0.60
C ARG A 332 -26.75 8.77 0.29
N TRP A 333 -25.44 8.50 0.30
CA TRP A 333 -24.86 7.40 1.07
C TRP A 333 -25.09 7.57 2.57
N SER A 334 -24.93 8.78 3.10
CA SER A 334 -25.23 9.08 4.51
C SER A 334 -26.73 9.03 4.84
N SER A 335 -27.62 8.94 3.86
CA SER A 335 -29.07 8.85 4.07
C SER A 335 -29.65 7.47 3.80
N LEU A 336 -28.82 6.48 3.44
CA LEU A 336 -29.29 5.12 3.19
C LEU A 336 -29.86 4.50 4.47
N ASP A 337 -31.02 3.87 4.35
CA ASP A 337 -31.59 3.06 5.42
C ASP A 337 -30.81 1.74 5.57
N ASP A 338 -30.42 1.14 4.44
CA ASP A 338 -29.57 -0.05 4.39
C ASP A 338 -28.10 0.33 4.20
N VAL A 339 -27.26 -0.20 5.08
CA VAL A 339 -25.83 0.10 5.10
C VAL A 339 -25.15 -0.53 3.88
N PRO A 340 -24.30 0.22 3.15
CA PRO A 340 -23.50 -0.34 2.08
C PRO A 340 -22.73 -1.57 2.56
N THR A 341 -22.85 -2.66 1.81
CA THR A 341 -22.18 -3.91 2.14
C THR A 341 -20.67 -3.79 1.89
N ALA A 342 -19.86 -4.04 2.92
CA ALA A 342 -18.43 -4.19 2.78
C ALA A 342 -18.09 -5.42 1.94
N ASN A 343 -16.91 -5.43 1.32
CA ASN A 343 -16.48 -6.58 0.53
C ASN A 343 -16.44 -7.86 1.41
N ALA A 344 -16.63 -9.03 0.78
CA ALA A 344 -16.73 -10.29 1.51
C ALA A 344 -15.48 -10.58 2.37
N GLU A 345 -14.31 -10.19 1.86
CA GLU A 345 -13.04 -10.30 2.56
C GLU A 345 -13.00 -9.49 3.86
N LEU A 346 -13.32 -8.19 3.83
CA LEU A 346 -13.37 -7.38 5.04
C LEU A 346 -14.43 -7.89 6.01
N ARG A 347 -15.62 -8.30 5.53
CA ARG A 347 -16.66 -8.88 6.41
C ARG A 347 -16.19 -10.14 7.11
N SER A 348 -15.45 -11.01 6.41
CA SER A 348 -14.90 -12.23 7.01
C SER A 348 -13.87 -11.93 8.12
N LEU A 349 -13.12 -10.84 7.98
CA LEU A 349 -12.08 -10.43 8.94
C LEU A 349 -12.68 -9.62 10.10
N ALA A 350 -13.46 -8.61 9.77
CA ALA A 350 -13.96 -7.63 10.74
C ALA A 350 -15.33 -7.98 11.31
N GLY A 351 -16.07 -8.95 10.76
CA GLY A 351 -17.35 -9.38 11.33
C GLY A 351 -18.51 -8.42 11.04
N PRO A 352 -19.56 -8.42 11.88
CA PRO A 352 -20.85 -7.80 11.57
C PRO A 352 -20.80 -6.26 11.47
N HIS A 353 -19.83 -5.60 12.11
CA HIS A 353 -19.73 -4.14 12.07
C HIS A 353 -18.91 -3.59 10.89
N ALA A 354 -18.38 -4.47 10.03
CA ALA A 354 -17.62 -4.06 8.85
C ALA A 354 -18.42 -3.14 7.92
N ASP A 355 -19.72 -3.41 7.75
CA ASP A 355 -20.61 -2.64 6.88
C ASP A 355 -20.79 -1.21 7.43
N TRP A 356 -21.12 -1.08 8.73
CA TRP A 356 -21.23 0.23 9.39
C TRP A 356 -19.91 1.00 9.34
N ALA A 357 -18.79 0.32 9.58
CA ALA A 357 -17.49 0.97 9.57
C ALA A 357 -17.14 1.50 8.18
N MET A 358 -17.40 0.74 7.11
CA MET A 358 -17.20 1.21 5.74
C MET A 358 -18.14 2.34 5.35
N ALA A 359 -19.39 2.32 5.81
CA ALA A 359 -20.34 3.41 5.59
C ALA A 359 -19.88 4.72 6.24
N VAL A 360 -19.45 4.65 7.51
CA VAL A 360 -18.89 5.80 8.24
C VAL A 360 -17.65 6.33 7.52
N LEU A 361 -16.67 5.46 7.21
CA LEU A 361 -15.43 5.87 6.56
C LEU A 361 -15.67 6.50 5.19
N THR A 362 -16.61 5.96 4.40
CA THR A 362 -16.95 6.50 3.09
C THR A 362 -17.66 7.85 3.19
N ALA A 363 -18.68 7.96 4.05
CA ALA A 363 -19.42 9.21 4.24
C ALA A 363 -18.55 10.34 4.83
N THR A 364 -17.45 9.97 5.49
CA THR A 364 -16.48 10.89 6.08
C THR A 364 -15.16 10.96 5.30
N ALA A 365 -15.13 10.49 4.05
CA ALA A 365 -13.93 10.49 3.22
C ALA A 365 -13.21 11.86 3.14
N PRO A 366 -13.91 13.02 3.04
CA PRO A 366 -13.27 14.35 3.08
C PRO A 366 -12.44 14.65 4.34
N LEU A 367 -12.73 13.94 5.45
CA LEU A 367 -12.06 14.11 6.73
C LEU A 367 -10.89 13.13 6.94
N ARG A 368 -10.58 12.28 5.95
CA ARG A 368 -9.56 11.24 6.09
C ARG A 368 -8.14 11.78 6.15
N ALA A 369 -7.84 12.87 5.44
CA ALA A 369 -6.55 13.54 5.49
C ALA A 369 -6.72 15.05 5.28
N PRO A 370 -5.93 15.90 5.96
CA PRO A 370 -5.83 17.32 5.65
C PRO A 370 -5.42 17.54 4.21
N ILE A 371 -5.94 18.59 3.57
CA ILE A 371 -5.55 18.95 2.20
C ILE A 371 -4.03 19.13 2.04
N PRO A 372 -3.31 19.78 2.98
CA PRO A 372 -1.85 19.88 2.91
C PRO A 372 -1.13 18.54 2.97
N TRP A 373 -1.76 17.50 3.52
CA TRP A 373 -1.17 16.17 3.56
C TRP A 373 -1.26 15.46 2.22
N ILE A 374 -2.13 15.87 1.31
CA ILE A 374 -2.26 15.15 0.05
C ILE A 374 -1.04 15.42 -0.81
N ARG A 375 -0.57 16.68 -0.86
CA ARG A 375 0.60 17.01 -1.67
C ARG A 375 1.89 16.61 -0.98
N PRO A 376 2.85 16.04 -1.72
CA PRO A 376 4.21 16.08 -1.25
C PRO A 376 4.66 17.54 -1.16
N ALA A 377 5.42 17.85 -0.12
CA ALA A 377 6.04 19.16 0.00
C ALA A 377 6.81 19.41 -1.30
N SER A 378 6.38 20.40 -2.09
CA SER A 378 7.18 20.87 -3.22
C SER A 378 8.56 21.17 -2.66
N GLU A 379 9.60 20.48 -3.15
CA GLU A 379 10.98 20.81 -2.75
C GLU A 379 11.16 22.33 -2.94
N PRO A 380 11.52 23.07 -1.89
CA PRO A 380 11.57 24.54 -1.90
C PRO A 380 12.64 25.11 -2.83
#